data_AF-A0A7J2X8V5-F1
#
_entry.id   AF-A0A7J2X8V5-F1
#
_cell.length_a   1.000
_cell.length_b   1.000
_cell.length_c   1.000
_cell.angle_alpha   90.00
_cell.angle_beta   90.00
_cell.angle_gamma   90.00
#
_symmetry.space_group_name_H-M   'P 1'
#
loop_
_entity.id
_entity.type
_entity.pdbx_description
1 polymer ?
#
loop_
_entity_poly.entity_id
_entity_poly.type
_entity_poly.pdbx_seq_one_letter_code
_entity_poly.pdbx_strand_id
1 'polypeptide(L)' 'FASEIDIFKALAYPTRLKILECIRNSEKCICEIIPFTGKSQPNVSQHLNVLRKAGLIQEH' A
#
# COMPACT_ATOMS: atom_id res chain seq x y z
N PHE A 1 -17.24 -4.28 3.67
CA PHE A 1 -16.26 -3.81 4.68
C PHE A 1 -15.25 -4.91 4.90
N ALA A 2 -13.95 -4.59 4.90
CA ALA A 2 -12.91 -5.56 5.20
C ALA A 2 -13.02 -6.01 6.67
N SER A 3 -12.78 -7.29 6.96
CA SER A 3 -12.72 -7.75 8.34
C SER A 3 -11.44 -7.27 9.04
N GLU A 4 -11.42 -7.27 10.36
CA GLU A 4 -10.19 -6.99 11.13
C GLU A 4 -9.06 -7.93 10.73
N ILE A 5 -9.38 -9.19 10.43
CA ILE A 5 -8.42 -10.19 9.92
C ILE A 5 -7.81 -9.74 8.59
N ASP A 6 -8.61 -9.19 7.67
CA ASP A 6 -8.11 -8.72 6.37
C ASP A 6 -7.20 -7.49 6.53
N ILE A 7 -7.52 -6.60 7.46
CA ILE A 7 -6.70 -5.44 7.81
C ILE A 7 -5.36 -5.91 8.38
N PHE A 8 -5.36 -6.81 9.37
CA PHE A 8 -4.11 -7.31 9.96
C PHE A 8 -3.28 -8.09 8.95
N LYS A 9 -3.90 -8.91 8.10
CA LYS A 9 -3.22 -9.57 6.98
C LYS A 9 -2.60 -8.58 6.02
N ALA A 10 -3.25 -7.44 5.76
CA ALA A 10 -2.71 -6.37 4.91
C ALA A 10 -1.52 -5.64 5.56
N LEU A 11 -1.57 -5.42 6.87
CA LEU A 11 -0.50 -4.75 7.62
C LEU A 11 0.72 -5.66 7.88
N ALA A 12 0.56 -6.98 7.89
CA ALA A 12 1.60 -7.95 8.22
C ALA A 12 2.73 -8.11 7.16
N TYR A 13 2.90 -7.18 6.21
CA TYR A 13 3.93 -7.25 5.19
C TYR A 13 4.76 -5.95 5.13
N PRO A 14 6.10 -6.03 5.20
CA PRO A 14 6.97 -4.84 5.28
C PRO A 14 6.79 -3.84 4.13
N THR A 15 6.65 -4.32 2.90
CA THR A 15 6.46 -3.43 1.73
C THR A 15 5.20 -2.58 1.87
N ARG A 16 4.10 -3.14 2.40
CA ARG A 16 2.84 -2.42 2.56
C ARG A 16 2.93 -1.38 3.67
N LEU A 17 3.64 -1.67 4.75
CA LEU A 17 3.93 -0.67 5.79
C LEU A 17 4.77 0.49 5.22
N LYS A 18 5.80 0.20 4.41
CA LYS A 18 6.57 1.23 3.70
C LYS A 18 5.71 2.08 2.77
N ILE A 19 4.78 1.46 2.03
CA ILE A 19 3.84 2.20 1.17
C ILE A 19 2.99 3.14 2.02
N LEU A 20 2.41 2.66 3.12
CA LEU A 20 1.58 3.48 4.02
C LEU A 20 2.39 4.62 4.65
N GLU A 21 3.65 4.39 4.99
CA GLU A 21 4.56 5.43 5.48
C GLU A 21 4.85 6.49 4.40
N CYS A 22 5.12 6.05 3.17
CA CYS A 22 5.40 6.92 2.02
C CYS A 22 4.26 7.90 1.72
N ILE A 23 3.01 7.43 1.82
CA ILE A 23 1.81 8.21 1.49
C ILE A 23 1.15 8.87 2.71
N ARG A 24 1.74 8.71 3.90
CA ARG A 24 1.11 9.14 5.17
C ARG A 24 0.80 10.63 5.22
N ASN A 25 1.66 11.44 4.64
CA ASN A 25 1.63 12.90 4.77
C ASN A 25 1.15 13.62 3.49
N SER A 26 1.08 12.91 2.37
CA SER A 26 0.57 13.45 1.11
C SER A 26 0.18 12.32 0.17
N GLU A 27 -0.70 12.61 -0.79
CA GLU A 27 -0.85 11.76 -1.97
C GLU A 27 0.48 11.62 -2.69
N LYS A 28 0.69 10.45 -3.29
CA LYS A 28 1.91 10.08 -4.01
C LYS A 28 1.58 9.32 -5.27
N CYS A 29 2.29 9.63 -6.36
CA CYS A 29 2.20 8.81 -7.55
C CYS A 29 2.91 7.47 -7.34
N ILE A 30 2.56 6.47 -8.17
CA ILE A 30 3.30 5.20 -8.20
C ILE A 30 4.80 5.40 -8.49
N CYS A 31 5.15 6.44 -9.25
CA CYS A 31 6.53 6.84 -9.53
C CYS A 31 7.34 7.25 -8.30
N GLU A 32 6.69 7.77 -7.25
CA GLU A 32 7.33 8.13 -5.98
C GLU A 32 7.41 6.91 -5.04
N ILE A 33 6.44 5.99 -5.13
CA ILE A 33 6.37 4.81 -4.26
C ILE A 33 7.41 3.74 -4.66
N ILE A 34 7.68 3.57 -5.95
CA ILE A 34 8.68 2.62 -6.47
C ILE A 34 10.07 2.84 -5.83
N PRO A 35 10.68 4.06 -5.88
CA PRO A 35 11.99 4.29 -5.30
C PRO A 35 11.99 4.17 -3.77
N PHE A 36 10.89 4.52 -3.09
CA PHE A 36 10.79 4.39 -1.63
C PHE A 36 10.74 2.93 -1.16
N THR A 37 10.07 2.06 -1.93
CA THR A 37 9.92 0.64 -1.59
C THR A 37 11.05 -0.24 -2.13
N GLY A 38 11.77 0.21 -3.16
CA GLY A 38 12.77 -0.59 -3.87
C GLY A 38 12.15 -1.77 -4.63
N LYS A 39 10.87 -1.67 -5.01
CA LYS A 39 10.11 -2.73 -5.70
C LYS A 39 9.75 -2.33 -7.12
N SER A 40 9.54 -3.32 -7.98
CA SER A 40 9.07 -3.07 -9.34
C SER A 40 7.64 -2.55 -9.35
N GLN A 41 7.27 -1.81 -10.39
CA GLN A 41 5.91 -1.27 -10.55
C GLN A 41 4.81 -2.35 -10.44
N PRO A 42 4.90 -3.54 -11.07
CA PRO A 42 3.85 -4.56 -10.93
C PRO A 42 3.68 -5.04 -9.48
N ASN A 43 4.78 -5.15 -8.73
CA ASN A 43 4.75 -5.53 -7.33
C ASN A 43 4.12 -4.43 -6.46
N VAL A 44 4.46 -3.16 -6.70
CA VAL A 44 3.85 -2.01 -6.02
C VAL A 44 2.34 -1.96 -6.31
N SER A 45 1.92 -2.09 -7.58
CA SER A 45 0.51 -2.12 -7.96
C SER A 45 -0.27 -3.25 -7.26
N GLN A 46 0.33 -4.44 -7.14
CA GLN A 46 -0.28 -5.55 -6.41
C GLN A 46 -0.47 -5.20 -4.92
N HIS A 47 0.55 -4.63 -4.28
CA HIS A 47 0.47 -4.22 -2.88
C HIS A 47 -0.59 -3.13 -2.64
N LEU A 48 -0.66 -2.12 -3.52
CA LEU A 48 -1.68 -1.08 -3.48
C LEU A 48 -3.09 -1.67 -3.61
N ASN A 49 -3.31 -2.62 -4.52
CA ASN A 49 -4.59 -3.29 -4.66
C ASN A 49 -5.01 -4.02 -3.37
N VAL A 50 -4.08 -4.69 -2.69
CA VAL A 50 -4.42 -5.36 -1.41
C VAL A 50 -4.75 -4.35 -0.31
N LEU A 51 -3.97 -3.27 -0.20
CA LEU A 51 -4.25 -2.19 0.75
C LEU A 51 -5.63 -1.55 0.49
N ARG A 52 -6.00 -1.35 -0.78
CA ARG A 52 -7.31 -0.82 -1.19
C ARG A 52 -8.44 -1.76 -0.83
N LYS A 53 -8.30 -3.05 -1.13
CA LYS A 53 -9.29 -4.07 -0.76
C LYS A 53 -9.49 -4.18 0.76
N ALA A 54 -8.43 -3.92 1.53
CA ALA A 54 -8.50 -3.83 2.99
C ALA A 54 -9.07 -2.50 3.50
N GLY A 55 -9.39 -1.54 2.63
CA GLY A 55 -9.91 -0.22 3.00
C GLY A 55 -8.88 0.71 3.63
N LEU A 56 -7.57 0.41 3.51
CA LEU A 56 -6.49 1.18 4.13
C LEU A 56 -6.02 2.36 3.27
N ILE A 57 -6.33 2.36 1.97
CA ILE A 57 -6.02 3.45 1.04
C ILE A 57 -7.18 3.66 0.08
N GLN A 58 -7.26 4.84 -0.50
CA GLN A 58 -8.20 5.20 -1.57
C GLN A 58 -7.41 5.55 -2.84
N GLU A 59 -8.00 5.32 -4.01
CA GLU A 59 -7.49 5.84 -5.29
C GLU A 59 -8.20 7.15 -5.59
N HIS A 60 -7.45 8.13 -6.09
CA HIS A 60 -7.97 9.34 -6.71
C HIS A 60 -7.84 9.25 -8.23
#